data_AF-A0A2V8UV99-F1
#
_entry.id   AF-A0A2V8UV99-F1
#
_cell.length_a   1.000
_cell.length_b   1.000
_cell.length_c   1.000
_cell.angle_alpha   90.00
_cell.angle_beta   90.00
_cell.angle_gamma   90.00
#
_symmetry.space_group_name_H-M   'P 1'
#
loop_
_entity.id
_entity.type
_entity.pdbx_description
1 polymer ?
#
loop_
_entity_poly.entity_id
_entity_poly.type
_entity_poly.pdbx_seq_one_letter_code
_entity_poly.pdbx_strand_id
1 'polypeptide(L)'
;MLTIYRRHVKDCEHGGEGRKYRRCRCPIWVDGFLKGAEIRKALEVRDWEKAQQTIREWESRGQMEPVDPLPEEVSLERACQDFLSDAKARELRESTLKKYRFLFKQLRSFSADQGLLYIKQFDLLMLRRFRESWADSGISALKKLERLRAFLRFALESGWVEENFAKMLKNPKVNDPPTLPYTQAEMIDILAACEEYSGDK
;
A
#
# COMPACT_ATOMS: atom_id res chain seq x y z
N MET A 1 -3.71 31.28 9.02
CA MET A 1 -2.26 31.26 9.31
C MET A 1 -2.09 30.89 10.76
N LEU A 2 -1.27 29.88 11.02
CA LEU A 2 -1.04 29.33 12.35
C LEU A 2 0.13 30.05 13.01
N THR A 3 -0.04 30.41 14.28
CA THR A 3 0.99 31.10 15.07
C THR A 3 1.38 30.25 16.27
N ILE A 4 2.68 29.98 16.41
CA ILE A 4 3.22 29.31 17.59
C ILE A 4 3.60 30.32 18.68
N TYR A 5 3.37 29.94 19.93
CA TYR A 5 3.72 30.72 21.10
C TYR A 5 4.06 29.81 22.28
N ARG A 6 4.81 30.34 23.25
CA ARG A 6 5.08 29.64 24.52
C ARG A 6 3.91 29.87 25.46
N ARG A 7 3.33 28.81 26.01
CA ARG A 7 2.37 28.91 27.12
C ARG A 7 3.15 28.79 28.42
N HIS A 8 3.43 29.93 29.04
CA HIS A 8 4.19 29.99 30.28
C HIS A 8 3.48 29.21 31.40
N VAL A 9 4.25 28.38 32.10
CA VAL A 9 3.80 27.74 33.35
C VAL A 9 3.89 28.73 34.50
N LYS A 10 3.18 28.47 35.60
CA LYS A 10 3.13 29.38 36.76
C LYS A 10 4.53 29.68 37.33
N ASP A 11 5.42 28.71 37.28
CA ASP A 11 6.80 28.81 37.79
C ASP A 11 7.76 29.46 36.80
N CYS A 12 7.29 29.98 35.66
CA CYS A 12 8.14 30.66 34.71
C CYS A 12 8.33 32.13 35.11
N GLU A 13 9.59 32.53 35.29
CA GLU A 13 10.00 33.91 35.59
C GLU A 13 9.44 34.92 34.57
N HIS A 14 9.26 34.49 33.32
CA HIS A 14 8.76 35.31 32.22
C HIS A 14 7.24 35.22 32.03
N GLY A 15 6.50 34.68 32.99
CA GLY A 15 5.04 34.55 32.92
C GLY A 15 4.33 35.90 32.70
N GLY A 16 4.86 36.98 33.27
CA GLY A 16 4.33 38.34 33.12
C GLY A 16 4.56 38.99 31.75
N GLU A 17 5.55 38.51 30.99
CA GLU A 17 5.85 39.04 29.64
C GLU A 17 4.89 38.51 28.56
N GLY A 18 4.12 37.47 28.90
CA GLY A 18 3.11 36.87 28.05
C GLY A 18 3.68 36.30 26.74
N ARG A 19 2.89 36.29 25.67
CA ARG A 19 3.24 35.64 24.39
C ARG A 19 4.44 36.25 23.65
N LYS A 20 4.93 37.43 24.09
CA LYS A 20 6.07 38.12 23.48
C LYS A 20 7.39 37.43 23.81
N TYR A 21 7.50 36.83 25.00
CA TYR A 21 8.72 36.16 25.41
C TYR A 21 8.75 34.69 24.97
N ARG A 22 9.82 34.31 24.28
CA ARG A 22 9.95 32.97 23.65
C ARG A 22 11.18 32.18 24.09
N ARG A 23 12.14 32.84 24.77
CA ARG A 23 13.41 32.26 25.22
C ARG A 23 13.27 31.54 26.57
N CYS A 24 12.28 30.67 26.69
CA CYS A 24 12.07 29.81 27.86
C CYS A 24 11.78 28.36 27.43
N ARG A 25 11.79 27.43 28.39
CA ARG A 25 11.49 26.01 28.14
C ARG A 25 10.00 25.64 28.29
N CYS A 26 9.11 26.62 28.38
CA CYS A 26 7.68 26.39 28.55
C CYS A 26 7.08 25.63 27.34
N PRO A 27 5.98 24.88 27.51
CA PRO A 27 5.32 24.16 26.42
C PRO A 27 4.97 25.08 25.24
N ILE A 28 5.14 24.58 24.01
CA ILE A 28 4.76 25.31 22.81
C ILE A 28 3.32 24.97 22.44
N TRP A 29 2.56 26.02 22.14
CA TRP A 29 1.18 25.96 21.71
C TRP A 29 1.05 26.59 20.34
N VAL A 30 0.05 26.14 19.60
CA VAL A 30 -0.39 26.75 18.34
C VAL A 30 -1.74 27.42 18.56
N ASP A 31 -1.93 28.56 17.91
CA ASP A 31 -3.19 29.33 17.86
C ASP A 31 -3.36 29.87 16.43
N GLY A 32 -4.57 29.81 15.89
CA GLY A 32 -4.91 30.40 14.59
C GLY A 32 -5.94 29.59 13.80
N PHE A 33 -6.03 29.88 12.50
CA PHE A 33 -6.98 29.23 11.58
C PHE A 33 -6.26 28.42 10.52
N LEU A 34 -6.74 27.18 10.31
CA LEU A 34 -6.34 26.28 9.22
C LEU A 34 -7.59 25.85 8.45
N LYS A 35 -7.68 26.16 7.16
CA LYS A 35 -8.86 25.89 6.30
C LYS A 35 -10.21 26.29 6.92
N GLY A 36 -10.25 27.40 7.66
CA GLY A 36 -11.48 27.93 8.28
C GLY A 36 -11.82 27.36 9.65
N ALA A 37 -11.12 26.32 10.13
CA ALA A 37 -11.26 25.82 11.50
C ALA A 37 -10.29 26.55 12.45
N GLU A 38 -10.82 27.00 13.59
CA GLU A 38 -9.99 27.55 14.68
C GLU A 38 -9.25 26.41 15.38
N ILE A 39 -7.97 26.66 15.65
CA ILE A 39 -7.05 25.72 16.25
C ILE A 39 -6.42 26.36 17.48
N ARG A 40 -6.50 25.66 18.61
CA ARG A 40 -5.75 26.00 19.81
C ARG A 40 -5.34 24.75 20.57
N LYS A 41 -4.12 24.26 20.35
CA LYS A 41 -3.62 23.04 21.00
C LYS A 41 -2.16 23.11 21.38
N ALA A 42 -1.75 22.26 22.31
CA ALA A 42 -0.33 22.04 22.59
C ALA A 42 0.30 21.26 21.42
N LEU A 43 1.52 21.63 21.02
CA LEU A 43 2.28 20.89 20.00
C LEU A 43 3.10 19.74 20.60
N GLU A 44 3.07 19.57 21.93
CA GLU A 44 3.83 18.57 22.68
C GLU A 44 5.36 18.61 22.49
N VAL A 45 5.86 19.68 21.86
CA VAL A 45 7.28 19.96 21.68
C VAL A 45 7.71 21.16 22.51
N ARG A 46 8.99 21.15 22.91
CA ARG A 46 9.66 22.28 23.59
C ARG A 46 10.73 22.94 22.73
N ASP A 47 11.04 22.37 21.58
CA ASP A 47 11.98 22.92 20.60
C ASP A 47 11.23 23.84 19.63
N TRP A 48 11.72 25.06 19.48
CA TRP A 48 11.06 26.08 18.65
C TRP A 48 11.18 25.76 17.15
N GLU A 49 12.31 25.21 16.72
CA GLU A 49 12.55 24.90 15.31
C GLU A 49 11.69 23.72 14.87
N LYS A 50 11.61 22.67 15.70
CA LYS A 50 10.69 21.54 15.46
C LYS A 50 9.24 22.01 15.39
N ALA A 51 8.81 22.87 16.31
CA ALA A 51 7.46 23.43 16.28
C ALA A 51 7.18 24.20 14.97
N GLN A 52 8.15 24.98 14.50
CA GLN A 52 8.01 25.76 13.27
C GLN A 52 7.97 24.85 12.02
N GLN A 53 8.72 23.75 12.01
CA GLN A 53 8.66 22.76 10.94
C GLN A 53 7.28 22.06 10.88
N THR A 54 6.77 21.60 12.03
CA THR A 54 5.43 20.98 12.11
C THR A 54 4.34 21.90 11.58
N ILE A 55 4.41 23.20 11.91
CA ILE A 55 3.43 24.18 11.45
C ILE A 55 3.53 24.42 9.95
N ARG A 56 4.74 24.53 9.40
CA ARG A 56 4.94 24.64 7.94
C ARG A 56 4.36 23.44 7.20
N GLU A 57 4.53 22.24 7.74
CA GLU A 57 3.95 21.02 7.18
C GLU A 57 2.41 21.05 7.24
N TRP A 58 1.82 21.49 8.36
CA TRP A 58 0.37 21.63 8.49
C TRP A 58 -0.21 22.70 7.59
N GLU A 59 0.46 23.83 7.41
CA GLU A 59 0.03 24.90 6.51
C GLU A 59 0.16 24.48 5.03
N SER A 60 1.22 23.76 4.67
CA SER A 60 1.41 23.18 3.33
C SER A 60 0.34 22.15 2.97
N ARG A 61 0.05 21.22 3.89
CA ARG A 61 -1.01 20.20 3.71
C ARG A 61 -2.42 20.79 3.90
N GLY A 62 -2.51 21.89 4.64
CA GLY A 62 -3.75 22.48 5.12
C GLY A 62 -4.52 21.61 6.11
N GLN A 63 -3.86 20.65 6.79
CA GLN A 63 -4.47 19.72 7.76
C GLN A 63 -3.42 19.32 8.83
N MET A 64 -3.86 19.00 10.05
CA MET A 64 -2.97 18.68 11.19
C MET A 64 -2.45 17.25 11.22
N GLU A 65 -3.31 16.29 10.92
CA GLU A 65 -2.96 14.86 10.93
C GLU A 65 -2.80 14.39 9.49
N PRO A 66 -1.97 13.36 9.24
CA PRO A 66 -2.13 12.56 8.05
C PRO A 66 -3.52 11.92 8.15
N VAL A 67 -4.51 12.56 7.53
CA VAL A 67 -5.81 11.92 7.33
C VAL A 67 -5.52 10.70 6.48
N ASP A 68 -5.79 9.52 7.02
CA ASP A 68 -5.91 8.35 6.17
C ASP A 68 -6.90 8.73 5.08
N PRO A 69 -6.49 8.66 3.79
CA PRO A 69 -7.33 9.07 2.68
C PRO A 69 -8.67 8.40 2.91
N LEU A 70 -9.74 9.20 2.76
CA LEU A 70 -11.08 8.65 2.72
C LEU A 70 -11.07 7.42 1.81
N PRO A 71 -11.89 6.39 2.05
CA PRO A 71 -11.94 5.20 1.19
C PRO A 71 -11.97 5.54 -0.31
N GLU A 72 -12.56 6.69 -0.62
CA GLU A 72 -12.66 7.29 -1.94
C GLU A 72 -11.33 7.72 -2.61
N GLU A 73 -10.22 7.79 -1.88
CA GLU A 73 -8.93 8.35 -2.34
C GLU A 73 -7.75 7.36 -2.21
N VAL A 74 -8.00 6.10 -1.84
CA VAL A 74 -6.91 5.11 -1.73
C VAL A 74 -6.33 4.83 -3.11
N SER A 75 -5.09 5.28 -3.33
CA SER A 75 -4.38 5.04 -4.56
C SER A 75 -4.06 3.56 -4.74
N LEU A 76 -3.99 3.12 -6.00
CA LEU A 76 -3.59 1.75 -6.30
C LEU A 76 -2.19 1.44 -5.73
N GLU A 77 -1.27 2.40 -5.81
CA GLU A 77 0.09 2.28 -5.28
C GLU A 77 0.08 1.95 -3.80
N ARG A 78 -0.68 2.72 -3.01
CA ARG A 78 -0.84 2.52 -1.57
C ARG A 78 -1.50 1.18 -1.27
N ALA A 79 -2.62 0.86 -1.93
CA ALA A 79 -3.32 -0.40 -1.72
C ALA A 79 -2.41 -1.62 -1.94
N CYS A 80 -1.57 -1.59 -2.99
CA CYS A 80 -0.58 -2.63 -3.25
C CYS A 80 0.50 -2.71 -2.16
N GLN A 81 1.00 -1.57 -1.66
CA GLN A 81 2.02 -1.53 -0.59
C GLN A 81 1.46 -2.05 0.74
N ASP A 82 0.26 -1.62 1.10
CA ASP A 82 -0.42 -2.04 2.33
C ASP A 82 -0.70 -3.55 2.31
N PHE A 83 -1.16 -4.08 1.16
CA PHE A 83 -1.34 -5.53 0.98
C PHE A 83 -0.03 -6.30 1.15
N LEU A 84 1.09 -5.83 0.56
CA LEU A 84 2.38 -6.52 0.69
C LEU A 84 2.91 -6.47 2.12
N SER A 85 2.67 -5.36 2.83
CA SER A 85 3.08 -5.20 4.23
C SER A 85 2.30 -6.16 5.13
N ASP A 86 0.98 -6.24 4.95
CA ASP A 86 0.13 -7.22 5.63
C ASP A 86 0.55 -8.67 5.28
N ALA A 87 0.76 -8.98 4.00
CA ALA A 87 1.19 -10.29 3.56
C ALA A 87 2.55 -10.70 4.18
N LYS A 88 3.47 -9.74 4.36
CA LYS A 88 4.74 -9.97 5.05
C LYS A 88 4.55 -10.17 6.55
N ALA A 89 3.67 -9.40 7.19
CA ALA A 89 3.34 -9.56 8.61
C ALA A 89 2.66 -10.92 8.89
N ARG A 90 1.92 -11.47 7.93
CA ARG A 90 1.37 -12.84 7.94
C ARG A 90 2.40 -13.93 7.59
N GLU A 91 3.68 -13.57 7.47
CA GLU A 91 4.79 -14.49 7.19
C GLU A 91 4.60 -15.32 5.91
N LEU A 92 3.98 -14.74 4.87
CA LEU A 92 3.89 -15.42 3.58
C LEU A 92 5.30 -15.67 3.02
N ARG A 93 5.51 -16.88 2.50
CA ARG A 93 6.77 -17.26 1.84
C ARG A 93 7.16 -16.26 0.75
N GLU A 94 8.46 -16.01 0.62
CA GLU A 94 9.00 -15.06 -0.35
C GLU A 94 8.62 -15.40 -1.80
N SER A 95 8.46 -16.69 -2.12
CA SER A 95 7.96 -17.15 -3.43
C SER A 95 6.52 -16.69 -3.71
N THR A 96 5.68 -16.57 -2.67
CA THR A 96 4.31 -16.04 -2.76
C THR A 96 4.33 -14.52 -2.84
N LEU A 97 5.18 -13.84 -2.08
CA LEU A 97 5.34 -12.38 -2.17
C LEU A 97 5.82 -11.95 -3.56
N LYS A 98 6.79 -12.68 -4.14
CA LYS A 98 7.25 -12.47 -5.53
C LYS A 98 6.10 -12.56 -6.53
N LYS A 99 5.20 -13.53 -6.34
CA LYS A 99 4.00 -13.73 -7.16
C LYS A 99 3.00 -12.58 -7.05
N TYR A 100 2.86 -11.94 -5.89
CA TYR A 100 2.04 -10.73 -5.71
C TYR A 100 2.70 -9.50 -6.31
N ARG A 101 4.01 -9.30 -6.10
CA ARG A 101 4.76 -8.18 -6.70
C ARG A 101 4.67 -8.20 -8.23
N PHE A 102 4.74 -9.37 -8.84
CA PHE A 102 4.56 -9.52 -10.28
C PHE A 102 3.14 -9.13 -10.74
N LEU A 103 2.11 -9.58 -10.02
CA LEU A 103 0.72 -9.17 -10.30
C LEU A 103 0.56 -7.64 -10.20
N PHE A 104 1.08 -7.03 -9.14
CA PHE A 104 0.96 -5.59 -8.92
C PHE A 104 1.74 -4.77 -9.94
N LYS A 105 2.89 -5.25 -10.40
CA LYS A 105 3.61 -4.63 -11.53
C LYS A 105 2.71 -4.56 -12.77
N GLN A 106 2.05 -5.66 -13.12
CA GLN A 106 1.15 -5.69 -14.28
C GLN A 106 -0.10 -4.84 -14.06
N LEU A 107 -0.67 -4.88 -12.85
CA LEU A 107 -1.86 -4.10 -12.50
C LEU A 107 -1.58 -2.58 -12.58
N ARG A 108 -0.42 -2.12 -12.11
CA ARG A 108 0.02 -0.73 -12.19
C ARG A 108 0.33 -0.28 -13.61
N SER A 109 0.94 -1.15 -14.42
CA SER A 109 1.14 -0.86 -15.85
C SER A 109 -0.21 -0.64 -16.54
N PHE A 110 -1.15 -1.57 -16.33
CA PHE A 110 -2.50 -1.45 -16.87
C PHE A 110 -3.24 -0.22 -16.35
N SER A 111 -3.08 0.11 -15.07
CA SER A 111 -3.72 1.29 -14.48
C SER A 111 -3.17 2.58 -15.08
N ALA A 112 -1.86 2.66 -15.31
CA ALA A 112 -1.23 3.80 -15.97
C ALA A 112 -1.75 3.96 -17.41
N ASP A 113 -1.86 2.87 -18.17
CA ASP A 113 -2.35 2.88 -19.55
C ASP A 113 -3.84 3.30 -19.65
N GLN A 114 -4.65 2.97 -18.64
CA GLN A 114 -6.08 3.32 -18.58
C GLN A 114 -6.38 4.63 -17.82
N GLY A 115 -5.37 5.30 -17.25
CA GLY A 115 -5.56 6.50 -16.44
C GLY A 115 -6.26 6.27 -15.09
N LEU A 116 -6.14 5.07 -14.51
CA LEU A 116 -6.73 4.68 -13.24
C LEU A 116 -5.73 4.92 -12.10
N LEU A 117 -6.10 5.77 -11.15
CA LEU A 117 -5.26 6.14 -10.00
C LEU A 117 -5.71 5.46 -8.70
N TYR A 118 -7.01 5.21 -8.57
CA TYR A 118 -7.64 4.77 -7.32
C TYR A 118 -8.18 3.35 -7.43
N ILE A 119 -8.10 2.60 -6.32
CA ILE A 119 -8.55 1.19 -6.29
C ILE A 119 -10.06 1.04 -6.58
N LYS A 120 -10.87 2.01 -6.17
CA LYS A 120 -12.33 2.02 -6.41
C LYS A 120 -12.72 2.06 -7.89
N GLN A 121 -11.81 2.50 -8.77
CA GLN A 121 -12.07 2.58 -10.20
C GLN A 121 -11.95 1.20 -10.90
N PHE A 122 -11.49 0.17 -10.20
CA PHE A 122 -11.41 -1.20 -10.72
C PHE A 122 -12.76 -1.91 -10.64
N ASP A 123 -13.70 -1.44 -11.46
CA ASP A 123 -14.99 -2.07 -11.67
C ASP A 123 -14.89 -3.39 -12.48
N LEU A 124 -16.03 -4.06 -12.67
CA LEU A 124 -16.09 -5.30 -13.44
C LEU A 124 -15.57 -5.14 -14.88
N LEU A 125 -15.80 -4.00 -15.53
CA LEU A 125 -15.37 -3.76 -16.90
C LEU A 125 -13.84 -3.63 -16.97
N MET A 126 -13.24 -2.85 -16.07
CA MET A 126 -11.79 -2.67 -15.99
C MET A 126 -11.09 -3.97 -15.64
N LEU A 127 -11.66 -4.80 -14.75
CA LEU A 127 -11.10 -6.11 -14.44
C LEU A 127 -11.19 -7.10 -15.61
N ARG A 128 -12.22 -7.01 -16.45
CA ARG A 128 -12.30 -7.80 -17.70
C ARG A 128 -11.23 -7.36 -18.69
N ARG A 129 -11.05 -6.05 -18.89
CA ARG A 129 -9.96 -5.50 -19.73
C ARG A 129 -8.58 -5.87 -19.21
N PHE A 130 -8.37 -5.82 -17.89
CA PHE A 130 -7.13 -6.25 -17.27
C PHE A 130 -6.88 -7.75 -17.53
N ARG A 131 -7.92 -8.58 -17.51
CA ARG A 131 -7.79 -10.00 -17.85
C ARG A 131 -7.46 -10.22 -19.33
N GLU A 132 -8.04 -9.43 -20.23
CA GLU A 132 -7.74 -9.48 -21.67
C GLU A 132 -6.27 -9.17 -21.96
N SER A 133 -5.61 -8.39 -21.11
CA SER A 133 -4.19 -8.06 -21.25
C SER A 133 -3.24 -9.19 -20.82
N TRP A 134 -3.73 -10.35 -20.37
CA TRP A 134 -2.88 -11.44 -19.88
C TRP A 134 -2.39 -12.31 -21.04
N ALA A 135 -1.07 -12.48 -21.15
CA ALA A 135 -0.46 -13.52 -21.98
C ALA A 135 -0.53 -14.92 -21.33
N ASP A 136 -0.91 -15.00 -20.05
CA ASP A 136 -1.00 -16.25 -19.29
C ASP A 136 -2.19 -17.12 -19.74
N SER A 137 -2.01 -18.43 -19.76
CA SER A 137 -3.07 -19.41 -20.03
C SER A 137 -3.13 -20.52 -18.96
N GLY A 138 -4.16 -21.37 -19.01
CA GLY A 138 -4.30 -22.55 -18.14
C GLY A 138 -4.20 -22.24 -16.64
N ILE A 139 -3.43 -23.08 -15.91
CA ILE A 139 -3.19 -22.92 -14.47
C ILE A 139 -2.56 -21.56 -14.12
N SER A 140 -1.67 -21.02 -14.95
CA SER A 140 -1.00 -19.74 -14.67
C SER A 140 -1.99 -18.58 -14.58
N ALA A 141 -2.91 -18.49 -15.54
CA ALA A 141 -4.01 -17.53 -15.53
C ALA A 141 -4.94 -17.74 -14.32
N LEU A 142 -5.26 -19.00 -13.99
CA LEU A 142 -6.10 -19.32 -12.84
C LEU A 142 -5.45 -18.82 -11.53
N LYS A 143 -4.17 -19.12 -11.30
CA LYS A 143 -3.44 -18.69 -10.11
C LYS A 143 -3.29 -17.18 -10.03
N LYS A 144 -3.19 -16.50 -11.17
CA LYS A 144 -3.17 -15.04 -11.22
C LYS A 144 -4.52 -14.44 -10.82
N LEU A 145 -5.62 -15.03 -11.31
CA LEU A 145 -6.98 -14.64 -10.92
C LEU A 145 -7.25 -14.87 -9.43
N GLU A 146 -6.79 -16.00 -8.87
CA GLU A 146 -6.89 -16.27 -7.42
C GLU A 146 -6.20 -15.16 -6.59
N ARG A 147 -5.00 -14.74 -7.00
CA ARG A 147 -4.25 -13.65 -6.34
C ARG A 147 -4.97 -12.30 -6.47
N LEU A 148 -5.53 -12.00 -7.64
CA LEU A 148 -6.33 -10.79 -7.86
C LEU A 148 -7.57 -10.75 -6.96
N ARG A 149 -8.28 -11.89 -6.85
CA ARG A 149 -9.43 -12.03 -5.94
C ARG A 149 -9.04 -11.83 -4.48
N ALA A 150 -7.88 -12.36 -4.07
CA ALA A 150 -7.36 -12.18 -2.71
C ALA A 150 -7.02 -10.71 -2.41
N PHE A 151 -6.41 -10.00 -3.36
CA PHE A 151 -6.12 -8.57 -3.25
C PHE A 151 -7.40 -7.73 -3.13
N LEU A 152 -8.39 -7.94 -3.99
CA LEU A 152 -9.66 -7.20 -3.90
C LEU A 152 -10.51 -7.59 -2.69
N ARG A 153 -10.32 -8.79 -2.13
CA ARG A 153 -10.92 -9.13 -0.83
C ARG A 153 -10.32 -8.30 0.29
N PHE A 154 -9.00 -8.14 0.31
CA PHE A 154 -8.33 -7.26 1.27
C PHE A 154 -8.78 -5.80 1.14
N ALA A 155 -8.91 -5.30 -0.10
CA ALA A 155 -9.44 -3.95 -0.34
C ALA A 155 -10.89 -3.79 0.15
N LEU A 156 -11.72 -4.83 -0.03
CA LEU A 156 -13.11 -4.85 0.46
C LEU A 156 -13.17 -4.87 2.00
N GLU A 157 -12.38 -5.73 2.64
CA GLU A 157 -12.30 -5.83 4.11
C GLU A 157 -11.75 -4.54 4.73
N SER A 158 -10.92 -3.80 4.00
CA SER A 158 -10.40 -2.48 4.39
C SER A 158 -11.37 -1.33 4.10
N GLY A 159 -12.53 -1.62 3.49
CA GLY A 159 -13.56 -0.63 3.14
C GLY A 159 -13.22 0.26 1.95
N TRP A 160 -12.19 -0.03 1.16
CA TRP A 160 -11.75 0.81 0.03
C TRP A 160 -12.55 0.61 -1.25
N VAL A 161 -13.24 -0.53 -1.35
CA VAL A 161 -14.13 -0.88 -2.46
C VAL A 161 -15.42 -1.44 -1.89
N GLU A 162 -16.53 -1.24 -2.60
CA GLU A 162 -17.85 -1.71 -2.18
C GLU A 162 -18.03 -3.21 -2.43
N GLU A 163 -17.43 -3.73 -3.51
CA GLU A 163 -17.58 -5.13 -3.90
C GLU A 163 -16.29 -5.70 -4.51
N ASN A 164 -16.07 -7.00 -4.32
CA ASN A 164 -14.99 -7.72 -4.98
C ASN A 164 -15.42 -8.22 -6.37
N PHE A 165 -15.35 -7.32 -7.35
CA PHE A 165 -15.70 -7.61 -8.75
C PHE A 165 -14.87 -8.75 -9.39
N ALA A 166 -13.67 -9.07 -8.88
CA ALA A 166 -12.88 -10.18 -9.42
C ALA A 166 -13.51 -11.57 -9.14
N LYS A 167 -14.43 -11.68 -8.18
CA LYS A 167 -15.21 -12.91 -7.98
C LYS A 167 -16.14 -13.20 -9.16
N MET A 168 -16.61 -12.17 -9.85
CA MET A 168 -17.51 -12.31 -11.01
C MET A 168 -16.79 -12.76 -12.29
N LEU A 169 -15.45 -12.68 -12.32
CA LEU A 169 -14.66 -13.21 -13.44
C LEU A 169 -14.65 -14.74 -13.39
N LYS A 170 -15.11 -15.41 -14.45
CA LYS A 170 -15.09 -16.88 -14.54
C LYS A 170 -13.67 -17.42 -14.56
N ASN A 171 -13.44 -18.62 -14.01
CA ASN A 171 -12.13 -19.27 -14.11
C ASN A 171 -11.77 -19.52 -15.60
N PRO A 172 -10.47 -19.48 -15.99
CA PRO A 172 -10.05 -19.95 -17.30
C PRO A 172 -10.31 -21.45 -17.43
N LYS A 173 -10.50 -21.94 -18.65
CA LYS A 173 -10.51 -23.38 -18.92
C LYS A 173 -9.09 -23.92 -18.72
N VAL A 174 -8.98 -24.98 -17.94
CA VAL A 174 -7.71 -25.65 -17.63
C VAL A 174 -7.84 -27.08 -18.12
N ASN A 175 -7.09 -27.42 -19.18
CA ASN A 175 -7.00 -28.76 -19.75
C ASN A 175 -5.54 -29.22 -19.67
N ASP A 176 -4.97 -29.22 -18.46
CA ASP A 176 -3.60 -29.67 -18.27
C ASP A 176 -3.62 -31.19 -18.04
N PRO A 177 -2.96 -32.00 -18.90
CA PRO A 177 -2.82 -33.42 -18.64
C PRO A 177 -2.02 -33.60 -17.34
N PRO A 178 -2.35 -34.60 -16.52
CA PRO A 178 -1.62 -34.85 -15.28
C PRO A 178 -0.15 -35.13 -15.61
N THR A 179 0.75 -34.65 -14.76
CA THR A 179 2.15 -35.10 -14.81
C THR A 179 2.17 -36.59 -14.51
N LEU A 180 2.45 -37.40 -15.54
CA LEU A 180 2.58 -38.85 -15.41
C LEU A 180 3.96 -39.19 -14.84
N PRO A 181 4.09 -40.28 -14.08
CA PRO A 181 5.40 -40.80 -13.71
C PRO A 181 6.16 -41.28 -14.95
N TYR A 182 7.48 -41.20 -14.91
CA TYR A 182 8.32 -41.78 -15.95
C TYR A 182 8.10 -43.30 -16.04
N THR A 183 8.05 -43.80 -17.26
CA THR A 183 8.05 -45.24 -17.54
C THR A 183 9.41 -45.86 -17.19
N GLN A 184 9.45 -47.19 -17.08
CA GLN A 184 10.70 -47.89 -16.80
C GLN A 184 11.77 -47.65 -17.88
N ALA A 185 11.38 -47.58 -19.15
CA ALA A 185 12.29 -47.30 -20.26
C ALA A 185 12.88 -45.88 -20.14
N GLU A 186 12.03 -44.88 -19.92
CA GLU A 186 12.48 -43.48 -19.72
C GLU A 186 13.41 -43.35 -18.51
N MET A 187 13.15 -44.09 -17.42
CA MET A 187 14.05 -44.09 -16.25
C MET A 187 15.42 -44.70 -16.55
N ILE A 188 15.49 -45.73 -17.39
CA ILE A 188 16.77 -46.32 -17.82
C ILE A 188 17.55 -45.29 -18.64
N ASP A 189 16.89 -44.61 -19.59
CA ASP A 189 17.51 -43.59 -20.43
C ASP A 189 18.01 -42.39 -19.61
N ILE A 190 17.23 -41.93 -18.62
CA ILE A 190 17.63 -40.86 -17.70
C ILE A 190 18.89 -41.26 -16.91
N LEU A 191 18.96 -42.49 -16.40
CA LEU A 191 20.11 -42.95 -15.62
C LEU A 191 21.36 -43.11 -16.49
N ALA A 192 21.22 -43.60 -17.72
CA ALA A 192 22.33 -43.68 -18.66
C ALA A 192 22.87 -42.29 -19.03
N ALA A 193 21.98 -41.31 -19.26
CA ALA A 193 22.36 -39.94 -19.60
C ALA A 193 23.15 -39.24 -18.46
N CYS A 194 22.96 -39.63 -17.20
CA CYS A 194 23.75 -39.11 -16.08
C CYS A 194 25.25 -39.44 -16.18
N GLU A 195 25.64 -40.50 -16.90
CA GLU A 195 27.04 -40.85 -17.13
C GLU A 195 27.69 -40.01 -18.25
N GLU A 196 26.89 -39.63 -19.25
CA GLU A 196 27.36 -38.80 -20.39
C GLU A 196 27.42 -37.31 -20.04
N TYR A 197 26.42 -36.81 -19.31
CA TYR A 197 26.32 -35.41 -18.90
C TYR A 197 26.67 -35.25 -17.43
N SER A 198 27.94 -35.50 -17.08
CA SER A 198 28.46 -35.09 -15.77
C SER A 198 28.42 -33.56 -15.68
N GLY A 199 27.59 -33.01 -14.80
CA GLY A 199 27.48 -31.56 -14.62
C GLY A 199 28.85 -30.96 -14.32
N ASP A 200 29.14 -29.80 -14.92
CA ASP A 200 30.39 -29.07 -14.72
C ASP A 200 30.72 -29.01 -13.22
N LYS A 201 31.89 -29.57 -12.86
CA LYS A 201 32.42 -29.55 -11.49
C LYS A 201 32.83 -28.15 -11.05
#